data_AF-A0AAP9YKT1-F1
#
_entry.id   AF-A0AAP9YKT1-F1
#
_cell.length_a   1.000
_cell.length_b   1.000
_cell.length_c   1.000
_cell.angle_alpha   90.00
_cell.angle_beta   90.00
_cell.angle_gamma   90.00
#
_symmetry.space_group_name_H-M   'P 1'
#
loop_
_entity.id
_entity.type
_entity.pdbx_description
1 polymer ?
#
loop_
_entity_poly.entity_id
_entity_poly.type
_entity_poly.pdbx_seq_one_letter_code
_entity_poly.pdbx_strand_id
1 'polypeptide(L)' 'MPPEPPQEGECCEDGCGEACVWEQYHEARAEYAQALAEWQARQPQDAVR' A
#
# COMPACT_ATOMS: atom_id res chain seq x y z
N MET A 1 2.79 4.13 -7.82
CA MET A 1 1.51 3.41 -7.98
C MET A 1 1.12 2.84 -6.62
N PRO A 2 -0.17 2.74 -6.28
CA PRO A 2 -0.57 2.03 -5.06
C PRO A 2 -0.19 0.55 -5.15
N PRO A 3 0.12 -0.12 -4.03
CA PRO A 3 0.33 -1.57 -4.00
C PRO A 3 -0.93 -2.31 -4.46
N GLU A 4 -0.73 -3.35 -5.26
CA GLU A 4 -1.82 -4.23 -5.71
C GLU A 4 -2.13 -5.24 -4.61
N PRO A 5 -3.41 -5.52 -4.35
CA PRO A 5 -3.79 -6.54 -3.39
C PRO A 5 -3.36 -7.93 -3.90
N PRO A 6 -3.02 -8.83 -2.97
CA PRO A 6 -2.83 -10.25 -3.29
C PRO A 6 -4.05 -10.84 -3.98
N GLN A 7 -3.82 -11.76 -4.91
CA GLN A 7 -4.86 -12.50 -5.60
C GLN A 7 -5.33 -13.71 -4.78
N GLU A 8 -6.51 -14.21 -5.12
CA GLU A 8 -7.01 -15.49 -4.60
C GLU A 8 -6.01 -16.61 -4.94
N GLY A 9 -5.55 -17.33 -3.91
CA GLY A 9 -4.59 -18.43 -4.03
C GLY A 9 -3.11 -18.06 -3.80
N GLU A 10 -2.77 -16.77 -3.67
CA GLU A 10 -1.43 -16.37 -3.25
C GLU A 10 -1.21 -16.55 -1.74
N CYS A 11 -2.28 -16.38 -0.96
CA CYS A 11 -2.30 -16.75 0.46
C CYS A 11 -2.67 -18.23 0.61
N CYS A 12 -1.77 -19.04 1.15
CA CYS A 12 -2.07 -20.45 1.48
C CYS A 12 -2.89 -20.61 2.78
N GLU A 13 -3.14 -19.52 3.50
CA GLU A 13 -3.91 -19.46 4.77
C GLU A 13 -3.41 -20.39 5.89
N ASP A 14 -2.22 -20.97 5.73
CA ASP A 14 -1.68 -22.02 6.61
C ASP A 14 -0.76 -21.47 7.72
N GLY A 15 -0.93 -20.19 8.06
CA GLY A 15 -0.20 -19.54 9.16
C GLY A 15 1.27 -19.19 8.84
N CYS A 16 1.51 -18.37 7.80
CA CYS A 16 2.85 -17.96 7.37
C CYS A 16 3.60 -16.97 8.30
N GLY A 17 2.96 -16.45 9.36
CA GLY A 17 3.55 -15.42 10.21
C GLY A 17 3.94 -14.16 9.42
N GLU A 18 5.15 -13.65 9.63
CA GLU A 18 5.69 -12.45 8.95
C GLU A 18 5.87 -12.62 7.44
N ALA A 19 5.93 -13.87 6.93
CA ALA A 19 5.94 -14.15 5.49
C ALA A 19 4.53 -14.10 4.87
N CYS A 20 3.51 -13.70 5.64
CA CYS A 20 2.16 -13.53 5.14
C CYS A 20 2.13 -12.43 4.06
N VAL A 21 1.58 -12.79 2.92
CA VAL A 21 1.45 -11.92 1.75
C VAL A 21 0.51 -10.74 2.04
N TRP A 22 -0.49 -10.93 2.91
CA TRP A 22 -1.36 -9.86 3.38
C TRP A 22 -0.63 -8.87 4.29
N GLU A 23 0.22 -9.35 5.21
CA GLU A 23 1.01 -8.47 6.08
C GLU A 23 1.94 -7.58 5.24
N GLN A 24 2.68 -8.18 4.30
CA GLN A 24 3.54 -7.44 3.37
C GLN A 24 2.76 -6.41 2.55
N TYR A 25 1.56 -6.77 2.06
CA TYR A 25 0.69 -5.83 1.35
C TYR A 25 0.24 -4.66 2.24
N HIS A 26 -0.14 -4.93 3.49
CA HIS A 26 -0.57 -3.90 4.42
C HIS A 26 0.55 -2.93 4.79
N GLU A 27 1.76 -3.45 5.01
CA GLU A 27 2.96 -2.65 5.24
C GLU A 27 3.25 -1.73 4.04
N ALA A 28 3.34 -2.31 2.83
CA ALA A 28 3.56 -1.54 1.60
C ALA A 28 2.47 -0.48 1.38
N ARG A 29 1.23 -0.77 1.76
CA ARG A 29 0.12 0.21 1.69
C ARG A 29 0.27 1.34 2.68
N ALA A 30 0.72 1.06 3.90
CA ALA A 30 0.97 2.09 4.91
C ALA A 30 2.10 3.02 4.47
N GLU A 31 3.18 2.49 3.91
CA GLU A 31 4.28 3.29 3.35
C GLU A 31 3.81 4.15 2.17
N TYR A 32 3.07 3.54 1.24
CA TYR A 32 2.53 4.27 0.09
C TYR A 32 1.62 5.43 0.53
N ALA A 33 0.74 5.20 1.51
CA ALA A 33 -0.15 6.23 2.01
C ALA A 33 0.60 7.41 2.63
N GLN A 34 1.68 7.14 3.38
CA GLN A 34 2.55 8.18 3.93
C GLN A 34 3.24 8.99 2.82
N ALA A 35 3.87 8.31 1.86
CA ALA A 35 4.54 8.95 0.74
C ALA A 35 3.58 9.79 -0.12
N LEU A 36 2.34 9.30 -0.32
CA LEU A 36 1.30 10.02 -1.05
C LEU A 36 0.89 11.29 -0.31
N ALA A 37 0.66 11.21 1.01
CA ALA A 37 0.29 12.37 1.82
C ALA A 37 1.38 13.45 1.79
N GLU A 38 2.66 13.07 1.92
CA GLU A 38 3.78 14.00 1.80
C GLU A 38 3.87 14.63 0.41
N TRP A 39 3.65 13.84 -0.65
CA TRP A 39 3.62 14.37 -2.02
C TRP A 39 2.47 15.35 -2.22
N GLN A 40 1.27 15.04 -1.70
CA GLN A 40 0.09 15.90 -1.76
C GLN A 40 0.31 17.21 -1.01
N ALA A 41 0.95 17.18 0.17
CA ALA A 41 1.27 18.40 0.93
C ALA A 41 2.22 19.35 0.19
N ARG A 42 3.05 18.82 -0.72
CA ARG A 42 3.93 19.60 -1.59
C ARG A 42 3.26 20.08 -2.87
N GLN A 43 2.10 19.52 -3.24
CA GLN A 43 1.40 19.97 -4.43
C GLN A 43 0.80 21.36 -4.18
N PRO A 44 0.99 22.31 -5.11
CA PRO A 44 0.25 23.57 -5.04
C PRO A 44 -1.24 23.27 -5.17
N GLN A 45 -2.06 23.81 -4.25
CA GLN A 45 -3.52 23.65 -4.22
C GLN A 45 -4.25 24.22 -5.48
N ASP A 46 -3.51 24.82 -6.42
CA ASP A 46 -4.02 25.63 -7.54
C ASP A 46 -3.83 24.95 -8.92
N ALA A 47 -3.66 23.63 -8.97
CA ALA A 47 -3.64 22.89 -10.24
C ALA A 47 -5.05 22.54 -10.77
N VAL A 48 -6.09 23.22 -10.27
CA VAL A 48 -7.45 23.20 -10.84
C VAL A 48 -7.97 24.64 -10.89
N ARG A 49 -7.64 25.34 -11.98
CA ARG A 49 -8.40 26.48 -12.46
C ARG A 49 -8.80 26.27 -13.91
#